data_AF-A0A920BLL8-F1
#
_entry.id   AF-A0A920BLL8-F1
#
_cell.length_a   1.000
_cell.length_b   1.000
_cell.length_c   1.000
_cell.angle_alpha   90.00
_cell.angle_beta   90.00
_cell.angle_gamma   90.00
#
_symmetry.space_group_name_H-M   'P 1'
#
loop_
_entity.id
_entity.type
_entity.pdbx_description
1 polymer ?
#
loop_
_entity_poly.entity_id
_entity_poly.type
_entity_poly.pdbx_seq_one_letter_code
_entity_poly.pdbx_strand_id
1 'polypeptide(L)'
;MFQSLHLTQLRATVTSLITFTSANWDTAQVVTVTGVDDDIIDGTINSTITVTIVDAISDDQFDAVADQTVSVSTTDDDVAGFTVSETEGSTGVAEAGGTDTFTVVLNAQPDSDVVLSITSSDTGEATVTSSLTFTSENWDTPIVTVTGVDDDLVTELSTQPSQIAG
;
A
#
# COMPACT_ATOMS: atom_id res chain seq x y z
N MET A 1 -13.94 22.21 -0.83
CA MET A 1 -13.44 20.89 -0.42
C MET A 1 -12.33 20.56 -1.40
N PHE A 2 -11.10 20.94 -1.06
CA PHE A 2 -9.95 20.57 -1.87
C PHE A 2 -9.51 19.22 -1.34
N GLN A 3 -9.82 18.14 -2.07
CA GLN A 3 -9.08 16.90 -1.85
C GLN A 3 -7.62 17.24 -2.14
N SER A 4 -6.78 16.96 -1.16
CA SER A 4 -5.35 17.11 -1.27
C SER A 4 -4.91 16.26 -2.46
N LEU A 5 -4.55 16.91 -3.56
CA LEU A 5 -3.85 16.25 -4.64
C LEU A 5 -2.59 15.67 -3.99
N HIS A 6 -2.50 14.34 -3.86
CA HIS A 6 -1.25 13.69 -3.49
C HIS A 6 -0.29 13.97 -4.65
N LEU A 7 0.53 15.03 -4.53
CA LEU A 7 1.57 15.40 -5.51
C LEU A 7 2.80 14.48 -5.40
N THR A 8 2.56 13.21 -5.19
CA THR A 8 3.56 12.14 -5.20
C THR A 8 3.02 11.15 -6.22
N GLN A 9 3.66 10.85 -7.35
CA GLN A 9 5.04 11.07 -7.73
C GLN A 9 5.16 11.13 -9.25
N LEU A 10 5.68 12.23 -9.79
CA LEU A 10 6.17 12.22 -11.16
C LEU A 10 7.46 13.03 -11.26
N ARG A 11 8.55 12.33 -11.00
CA ARG A 11 9.86 12.76 -11.49
C ARG A 11 10.48 11.58 -12.21
N ALA A 12 10.16 11.47 -13.51
CA ALA A 12 11.11 10.92 -14.46
C ALA A 12 12.44 11.64 -14.24
N THR A 13 13.35 11.02 -13.49
CA THR A 13 14.57 11.69 -13.07
C THR A 13 15.58 11.55 -14.19
N VAL A 14 15.70 12.59 -15.00
CA VAL A 14 16.80 12.74 -15.96
C VAL A 14 17.85 13.64 -15.32
N THR A 15 18.88 13.05 -14.70
CA THR A 15 19.94 13.78 -14.01
C THR A 15 21.27 13.71 -14.75
N SER A 16 21.28 14.01 -16.05
CA SER A 16 22.53 14.07 -16.79
C SER A 16 22.57 15.27 -17.73
N LEU A 17 23.57 16.13 -17.54
CA LEU A 17 24.00 17.07 -18.56
C LEU A 17 24.75 16.28 -19.64
N ILE A 18 24.23 16.31 -20.86
CA ILE A 18 24.88 15.67 -22.02
C ILE A 18 25.71 16.72 -22.74
N THR A 19 26.97 16.40 -23.02
CA THR A 19 27.86 17.28 -23.77
C THR A 19 28.28 16.62 -25.08
N PHE A 20 28.04 17.31 -26.19
CA PHE A 20 28.59 16.99 -27.49
C PHE A 20 29.82 17.86 -27.75
N THR A 21 30.82 17.27 -28.39
CA THR A 21 32.13 17.84 -28.74
C THR A 21 32.38 17.56 -30.21
N SER A 22 33.40 18.20 -30.80
CA SER A 22 33.81 17.90 -32.18
C SER A 22 34.24 16.45 -32.43
N ALA A 23 34.51 15.67 -31.36
CA ALA A 23 34.88 14.27 -31.45
C ALA A 23 33.70 13.29 -31.35
N ASN A 24 32.51 13.73 -30.91
CA ASN A 24 31.36 12.85 -30.69
C ASN A 24 30.01 13.48 -31.11
N TRP A 25 30.02 14.58 -31.87
CA TRP A 25 28.81 15.29 -32.33
C TRP A 25 27.88 14.40 -33.16
N ASP A 26 28.42 13.39 -33.82
CA ASP A 26 27.73 12.44 -34.69
C ASP A 26 27.38 11.12 -33.98
N THR A 27 27.72 10.99 -32.70
CA THR A 27 27.44 9.80 -31.89
C THR A 27 26.26 10.06 -30.97
N ALA A 28 25.16 9.32 -31.16
CA ALA A 28 23.98 9.44 -30.30
C ALA A 28 24.30 9.09 -28.84
N GLN A 29 23.81 9.92 -27.92
CA GLN A 29 23.94 9.73 -26.48
C GLN A 29 22.64 9.15 -25.91
N VAL A 30 22.75 8.15 -25.05
CA VAL A 30 21.58 7.49 -24.45
C VAL A 30 21.18 8.19 -23.16
N VAL A 31 19.89 8.50 -23.03
CA VAL A 31 19.28 8.99 -21.80
C VAL A 31 18.39 7.90 -21.23
N THR A 32 18.66 7.49 -19.99
CA THR A 32 17.80 6.56 -19.27
C THR A 32 16.73 7.34 -18.52
N VAL A 33 15.49 6.89 -18.65
CA VAL A 33 14.33 7.40 -17.94
C VAL A 33 13.78 6.26 -17.09
N THR A 34 13.61 6.51 -15.79
CA THR A 34 13.04 5.53 -14.85
C THR A 34 11.77 6.12 -14.25
N GLY A 35 10.71 5.32 -14.21
CA GLY A 35 9.51 5.63 -13.42
C GLY A 35 9.81 5.57 -11.92
N VAL A 36 8.91 6.09 -11.11
CA VAL A 36 8.96 5.90 -9.66
C VAL A 36 7.80 4.98 -9.30
N ASP A 37 8.13 3.94 -8.55
CA ASP A 37 7.19 2.94 -8.04
C ASP A 37 6.55 3.50 -6.77
N ASP A 38 5.24 3.38 -6.65
CA ASP A 38 4.49 3.59 -5.42
C ASP A 38 3.36 2.56 -5.33
N ASP A 39 2.56 2.64 -4.26
CA ASP A 39 1.46 1.68 -4.02
C ASP A 39 0.09 2.32 -4.32
N ILE A 40 0.02 3.41 -5.09
CA ILE A 40 -1.21 4.19 -5.30
C ILE A 40 -1.87 3.82 -6.63
N ILE A 41 -3.16 3.45 -6.57
CA ILE A 41 -3.97 3.26 -7.79
C ILE A 41 -4.38 4.62 -8.36
N ASP A 42 -3.50 5.24 -9.14
CA ASP A 42 -3.75 6.53 -9.80
C ASP A 42 -3.88 6.44 -11.34
N GLY A 43 -3.69 5.25 -11.89
CA GLY A 43 -3.79 4.96 -13.32
C GLY A 43 -2.59 5.41 -14.14
N THR A 44 -2.69 5.33 -15.47
CA THR A 44 -1.57 5.71 -16.33
C THR A 44 -1.35 7.23 -16.33
N ILE A 45 -0.17 7.67 -15.90
CA ILE A 45 0.23 9.07 -15.86
C ILE A 45 1.17 9.42 -17.01
N ASN A 46 1.02 10.63 -17.56
CA ASN A 46 1.88 11.15 -18.63
C ASN A 46 2.76 12.31 -18.13
N SER A 47 4.06 12.21 -18.36
CA SER A 47 5.05 13.28 -18.14
C SER A 47 5.54 13.88 -19.45
N THR A 48 6.14 15.07 -19.37
CA THR A 48 6.93 15.64 -20.45
C THR A 48 8.37 15.84 -19.98
N ILE A 49 9.32 15.28 -20.71
CA ILE A 49 10.75 15.61 -20.59
C ILE A 49 11.04 16.71 -21.61
N THR A 50 11.66 17.81 -21.16
CA THR A 50 12.12 18.89 -22.02
C THR A 50 13.64 18.81 -22.16
N VAL A 51 14.12 18.80 -23.39
CA VAL A 51 15.54 18.87 -23.74
C VAL A 51 15.82 20.28 -24.24
N THR A 52 16.71 20.97 -23.54
CA THR A 52 17.06 22.36 -23.81
C THR A 52 18.57 22.50 -24.04
N ILE A 53 18.97 23.50 -24.81
CA ILE A 53 20.37 23.90 -24.92
C ILE A 53 20.73 24.75 -23.71
N VAL A 54 21.86 24.46 -23.06
CA VAL A 54 22.38 25.30 -21.97
C VAL A 54 23.26 26.38 -22.59
N ASP A 55 22.63 27.51 -22.93
CA ASP A 55 23.23 28.68 -23.59
C ASP A 55 24.62 29.04 -23.01
N ALA A 56 24.69 29.27 -21.69
CA ALA A 56 25.91 29.73 -21.00
C ALA A 56 27.17 28.85 -21.19
N ILE A 57 27.02 27.61 -21.66
CA ILE A 57 28.13 26.66 -21.88
C ILE A 57 28.11 26.02 -23.29
N SER A 58 27.30 26.54 -24.21
CA SER A 58 27.12 26.01 -25.58
C SER A 58 27.65 26.99 -26.64
N ASP A 59 27.64 26.58 -27.91
CA ASP A 59 27.98 27.45 -29.06
C ASP A 59 26.80 28.37 -29.40
N ASP A 60 27.03 29.68 -29.43
CA ASP A 60 26.02 30.74 -29.68
C ASP A 60 25.16 30.50 -30.94
N GLN A 61 25.66 29.74 -31.93
CA GLN A 61 24.87 29.39 -33.12
C GLN A 61 23.66 28.50 -32.81
N PHE A 62 23.63 27.86 -31.64
CA PHE A 62 22.54 26.99 -31.20
C PHE A 62 21.54 27.70 -30.27
N ASP A 63 21.75 28.97 -29.91
CA ASP A 63 20.90 29.70 -28.94
C ASP A 63 19.45 29.84 -29.39
N ALA A 64 19.22 29.90 -30.71
CA ALA A 64 17.89 30.02 -31.29
C ALA A 64 17.17 28.68 -31.49
N VAL A 65 17.82 27.54 -31.17
CA VAL A 65 17.21 26.22 -31.29
C VAL A 65 16.13 26.07 -30.24
N ALA A 66 14.92 25.74 -30.68
CA ALA A 66 13.79 25.53 -29.78
C ALA A 66 13.98 24.27 -28.92
N ASP A 67 13.44 24.32 -27.71
CA ASP A 67 13.35 23.17 -26.82
C ASP A 67 12.57 22.03 -27.48
N GLN A 68 13.07 20.81 -27.29
CA GLN A 68 12.43 19.60 -27.77
C GLN A 68 11.79 18.87 -26.60
N THR A 69 10.64 18.23 -26.84
CA THR A 69 9.92 17.51 -25.79
C THR A 69 9.74 16.04 -26.14
N VAL A 70 9.72 15.21 -25.09
CA VAL A 70 9.42 13.78 -25.16
C VAL A 70 8.32 13.48 -24.15
N SER A 71 7.21 12.93 -24.62
CA SER A 71 6.16 12.42 -23.74
C SER A 71 6.55 11.06 -23.20
N VAL A 72 6.40 10.88 -21.88
CA VAL A 72 6.66 9.62 -21.18
C VAL A 72 5.37 9.18 -20.52
N SER A 73 5.01 7.91 -20.68
CA SER A 73 3.86 7.31 -20.01
C SER A 73 4.37 6.32 -18.96
N THR A 74 3.90 6.47 -17.72
CA THR A 74 4.10 5.52 -16.63
C THR A 74 2.79 4.79 -16.40
N THR A 75 2.79 3.48 -16.62
CA THR A 75 1.61 2.64 -16.40
C THR A 75 1.55 2.22 -14.96
N ASP A 76 0.40 2.42 -14.34
CA ASP A 76 0.02 1.89 -13.03
C ASP A 76 -0.15 0.36 -13.09
N ASP A 77 0.47 -0.34 -12.15
CA ASP A 77 0.34 -1.78 -11.93
C ASP A 77 -0.23 -2.15 -10.55
N ASP A 78 -0.72 -1.17 -9.79
CA ASP A 78 -1.41 -1.39 -8.52
C ASP A 78 -2.86 -1.86 -8.73
N VAL A 79 -3.32 -2.76 -7.86
CA VAL A 79 -4.64 -3.38 -7.96
C VAL A 79 -5.36 -3.37 -6.62
N ALA A 80 -6.59 -2.86 -6.64
CA ALA A 80 -7.45 -2.83 -5.46
C ALA A 80 -7.69 -4.25 -4.92
N GLY A 81 -7.51 -4.41 -3.61
CA GLY A 81 -7.72 -5.68 -2.93
C GLY A 81 -7.36 -5.57 -1.45
N PHE A 82 -7.56 -6.66 -0.72
CA PHE A 82 -7.07 -6.82 0.63
C PHE A 82 -6.57 -8.24 0.85
N THR A 83 -5.63 -8.38 1.76
CA THR A 83 -5.03 -9.67 2.14
C THR A 83 -5.21 -9.89 3.63
N VAL A 84 -5.61 -11.11 4.01
CA VAL A 84 -5.72 -11.55 5.40
C VAL A 84 -4.58 -12.51 5.71
N SER A 85 -3.86 -12.30 6.80
CA SER A 85 -2.79 -13.20 7.24
C SER A 85 -2.92 -13.52 8.72
N GLU A 86 -3.11 -14.80 9.04
CA GLU A 86 -3.06 -15.29 10.41
C GLU A 86 -1.61 -15.44 10.87
N THR A 87 -1.31 -14.96 12.07
CA THR A 87 0.00 -15.20 12.68
C THR A 87 0.13 -16.70 12.93
N GLU A 88 1.28 -17.29 12.62
CA GLU A 88 1.54 -18.74 12.81
C GLU A 88 0.63 -19.69 11.99
N GLY A 89 -0.20 -19.16 11.08
CA GLY A 89 -1.02 -19.95 10.14
C GLY A 89 -2.36 -20.43 10.67
N SER A 90 -2.80 -19.95 11.84
CA SER A 90 -4.17 -20.15 12.35
C SER A 90 -4.51 -19.09 13.39
N THR A 91 -5.79 -18.73 13.50
CA THR A 91 -6.30 -17.97 14.65
C THR A 91 -7.07 -18.85 15.63
N GLY A 92 -6.68 -18.84 16.91
CA GLY A 92 -7.29 -19.64 17.97
C GLY A 92 -7.30 -18.95 19.33
N VAL A 93 -8.45 -18.96 19.99
CA VAL A 93 -8.65 -18.36 21.31
C VAL A 93 -9.18 -19.39 22.30
N ALA A 94 -8.79 -19.25 23.57
CA ALA A 94 -9.35 -20.07 24.64
C ALA A 94 -10.64 -19.41 25.15
N GLU A 95 -11.65 -20.25 25.44
CA GLU A 95 -12.93 -19.84 26.06
C GLU A 95 -12.69 -19.08 27.36
N ALA A 96 -11.65 -19.41 28.14
CA ALA A 96 -11.29 -18.70 29.38
C ALA A 96 -10.70 -17.27 29.19
N GLY A 97 -11.02 -16.58 28.08
CA GLY A 97 -10.61 -15.19 27.82
C GLY A 97 -9.25 -15.01 27.13
N GLY A 98 -8.86 -15.94 26.24
CA GLY A 98 -7.64 -15.81 25.44
C GLY A 98 -7.79 -14.82 24.27
N THR A 99 -6.69 -14.24 23.82
CA THR A 99 -6.66 -13.40 22.62
C THR A 99 -5.70 -13.93 21.58
N ASP A 100 -6.03 -13.70 20.33
CA ASP A 100 -5.15 -13.94 19.19
C ASP A 100 -5.29 -12.81 18.17
N THR A 101 -4.34 -12.68 17.25
CA THR A 101 -4.35 -11.63 16.24
C THR A 101 -4.01 -12.14 14.84
N PHE A 102 -4.71 -11.58 13.87
CA PHE A 102 -4.37 -11.67 12.46
C PHE A 102 -4.31 -10.27 11.85
N THR A 103 -3.61 -10.13 10.73
CA THR A 103 -3.53 -8.86 10.00
C THR A 103 -4.49 -8.86 8.83
N VAL A 104 -4.97 -7.66 8.50
CA VAL A 104 -5.67 -7.39 7.25
C VAL A 104 -4.97 -6.19 6.65
N VAL A 105 -4.53 -6.24 5.40
CA VAL A 105 -3.89 -5.11 4.71
C VAL A 105 -4.63 -4.85 3.40
N LEU A 106 -4.67 -3.60 2.93
CA LEU A 106 -5.02 -3.36 1.53
C LEU A 106 -3.83 -3.75 0.64
N ASN A 107 -4.10 -4.05 -0.63
CA ASN A 107 -3.03 -4.37 -1.59
C ASN A 107 -2.45 -3.12 -2.27
N ALA A 108 -3.05 -1.95 -2.03
CA ALA A 108 -2.64 -0.65 -2.54
C ALA A 108 -3.12 0.46 -1.57
N GLN A 109 -2.40 1.57 -1.53
CA GLN A 109 -2.73 2.77 -0.78
C GLN A 109 -4.03 3.40 -1.30
N PRO A 110 -5.01 3.68 -0.41
CA PRO A 110 -6.26 4.27 -0.83
C PRO A 110 -6.20 5.81 -0.84
N ASP A 111 -6.81 6.44 -1.85
CA ASP A 111 -7.01 7.91 -1.92
C ASP A 111 -8.03 8.43 -0.90
N SER A 112 -8.88 7.57 -0.38
CA SER A 112 -9.94 7.88 0.58
C SER A 112 -10.19 6.69 1.48
N ASP A 113 -10.64 6.96 2.69
CA ASP A 113 -10.81 5.91 3.70
C ASP A 113 -11.59 4.69 3.19
N VAL A 114 -11.01 3.51 3.38
CA VAL A 114 -11.66 2.22 3.12
C VAL A 114 -12.05 1.62 4.46
N VAL A 115 -13.32 1.23 4.58
CA VAL A 115 -13.85 0.66 5.83
C VAL A 115 -14.23 -0.79 5.60
N LEU A 116 -13.62 -1.70 6.36
CA LEU A 116 -13.97 -3.11 6.39
C LEU A 116 -14.79 -3.40 7.64
N SER A 117 -15.93 -4.06 7.47
CA SER A 117 -16.69 -4.65 8.56
C SER A 117 -16.27 -6.10 8.76
N ILE A 118 -16.07 -6.49 10.01
CA ILE A 118 -15.62 -7.83 10.38
C ILE A 118 -16.61 -8.34 11.42
N THR A 119 -17.10 -9.56 11.21
CA THR A 119 -18.13 -10.16 12.05
C THR A 119 -17.72 -11.56 12.48
N SER A 120 -17.93 -11.88 13.76
CA SER A 120 -17.96 -13.27 14.20
C SER A 120 -19.34 -13.85 13.95
N SER A 121 -19.42 -15.07 13.44
CA SER A 121 -20.68 -15.81 13.32
C SER A 121 -21.22 -16.28 14.67
N ASP A 122 -20.35 -16.38 15.68
CA ASP A 122 -20.69 -16.78 17.03
C ASP A 122 -19.97 -15.90 18.06
N THR A 123 -20.63 -14.82 18.45
CA THR A 123 -20.10 -13.90 19.46
C THR A 123 -20.22 -14.42 20.89
N GLY A 124 -20.88 -15.56 21.09
CA GLY A 124 -20.87 -16.28 22.37
C GLY A 124 -19.56 -17.03 22.60
N GLU A 125 -18.86 -17.37 21.53
CA GLU A 125 -17.58 -18.11 21.56
C GLU A 125 -16.38 -17.18 21.31
N ALA A 126 -16.48 -16.29 20.32
CA ALA A 126 -15.38 -15.40 19.95
C ALA A 126 -15.89 -14.03 19.47
N THR A 127 -15.27 -12.97 20.00
CA THR A 127 -15.45 -11.59 19.53
C THR A 127 -14.25 -11.15 18.71
N VAL A 128 -14.45 -10.17 17.82
CA VAL A 128 -13.44 -9.68 16.89
C VAL A 128 -13.45 -8.15 16.82
N THR A 129 -12.33 -7.53 16.42
CA THR A 129 -12.33 -6.13 15.98
C THR A 129 -13.42 -5.94 14.92
N SER A 130 -14.46 -5.15 15.20
CA SER A 130 -15.68 -5.12 14.37
C SER A 130 -15.57 -4.27 13.11
N SER A 131 -14.62 -3.34 13.09
CA SER A 131 -14.37 -2.44 11.97
C SER A 131 -12.90 -2.06 11.91
N LEU A 132 -12.36 -2.01 10.69
CA LEU A 132 -11.07 -1.40 10.39
C LEU A 132 -11.29 -0.24 9.42
N THR A 133 -10.67 0.90 9.72
CA THR A 133 -10.62 2.04 8.80
C THR A 133 -9.19 2.21 8.31
N PHE A 134 -9.03 2.02 7.01
CA PHE A 134 -7.78 2.14 6.29
C PHE A 134 -7.72 3.53 5.67
N THR A 135 -6.69 4.29 5.97
CA THR A 135 -6.36 5.60 5.41
C THR A 135 -5.09 5.47 4.58
N SER A 136 -4.69 6.53 3.89
CA SER A 136 -3.39 6.57 3.21
C SER A 136 -2.21 6.33 4.17
N GLU A 137 -2.36 6.52 5.48
CA GLU A 137 -1.25 6.40 6.45
C GLU A 137 -1.14 5.02 7.13
N ASN A 138 -2.19 4.20 7.10
CA ASN A 138 -2.24 2.95 7.89
C ASN A 138 -2.71 1.73 7.10
N TRP A 139 -2.81 1.81 5.77
CA TRP A 139 -3.49 0.81 4.96
C TRP A 139 -2.82 -0.59 4.97
N ASP A 140 -1.54 -0.62 5.30
CA ASP A 140 -0.64 -1.80 5.25
C ASP A 140 -0.28 -2.35 6.64
N THR A 141 -0.82 -1.76 7.72
CA THR A 141 -0.47 -2.10 9.10
C THR A 141 -1.63 -2.43 10.08
N PRO A 142 -2.91 -2.59 9.70
CA PRO A 142 -3.93 -2.82 10.70
C PRO A 142 -3.98 -4.27 11.21
N ILE A 143 -4.42 -4.38 12.47
CA ILE A 143 -4.48 -5.63 13.23
C ILE A 143 -5.93 -5.90 13.62
N VAL A 144 -6.35 -7.15 13.47
CA VAL A 144 -7.59 -7.67 14.03
C VAL A 144 -7.26 -8.47 15.27
N THR A 145 -7.95 -8.18 16.36
CA THR A 145 -7.89 -8.97 17.58
C THR A 145 -9.12 -9.86 17.64
N VAL A 146 -8.89 -11.13 17.93
CA VAL A 146 -9.93 -12.12 18.27
C VAL A 146 -9.81 -12.39 19.76
N THR A 147 -10.94 -12.44 20.46
CA THR A 147 -11.01 -12.69 21.90
C THR A 147 -12.02 -13.78 22.17
N GLY A 148 -11.60 -14.84 22.84
CA GLY A 148 -12.48 -15.89 23.33
C GLY A 148 -13.39 -15.36 24.44
N VAL A 149 -14.64 -15.78 24.43
CA VAL A 149 -15.63 -15.37 25.43
C VAL A 149 -15.79 -16.51 26.42
N ASP A 150 -15.63 -16.18 27.70
CA ASP A 150 -15.92 -17.12 28.79
C ASP A 150 -17.44 -17.21 28.92
N ASP A 151 -17.99 -18.39 28.68
CA ASP A 151 -19.43 -18.60 28.66
C ASP A 151 -20.01 -18.89 30.06
N ASP A 152 -19.17 -18.82 31.11
CA ASP A 152 -19.50 -19.10 32.52
C ASP A 152 -20.15 -20.49 32.73
N LEU A 153 -20.23 -21.32 31.68
CA LEU A 153 -20.69 -22.70 31.79
C LEU A 153 -19.51 -23.51 32.29
N VAL A 154 -19.43 -23.62 33.63
CA VAL A 154 -18.80 -24.80 34.22
C VAL A 154 -19.47 -25.99 33.54
N THR A 155 -18.71 -26.80 32.81
CA THR A 155 -19.22 -28.07 32.29
C THR A 155 -19.71 -28.89 33.48
N GLU A 156 -21.00 -28.78 33.81
CA GLU A 156 -21.61 -29.45 34.95
C GLU A 156 -21.71 -30.93 34.66
N LEU A 157 -20.60 -31.66 34.78
CA LEU A 157 -20.58 -33.12 34.80
C LEU A 157 -19.40 -33.61 35.65
N SER A 158 -19.51 -33.41 36.96
CA SER A 158 -19.07 -34.33 38.02
C SER A 158 -19.05 -33.57 39.35
N THR A 159 -20.17 -33.50 40.06
CA THR A 159 -20.33 -34.32 41.26
C THR A 159 -21.80 -34.64 41.48
N GLN A 160 -22.25 -35.78 40.97
CA GLN A 160 -23.50 -36.38 41.45
C GLN A 160 -23.28 -36.74 42.94
N PRO A 161 -24.06 -36.20 43.90
CA PRO A 161 -23.93 -36.63 45.28
C PRO A 161 -24.34 -38.10 45.37
N SER A 162 -23.43 -38.94 45.88
CA SER A 162 -23.70 -40.33 46.22
C SER A 162 -24.91 -40.40 47.15
N GLN A 163 -26.08 -40.73 46.61
CA GLN A 163 -27.16 -41.31 47.40
C GLN A 163 -26.97 -42.82 47.51
N ILE A 164 -27.60 -43.39 48.56
CA ILE A 164 -27.75 -44.81 48.92
C ILE A 164 -26.68 -45.25 49.95
N ALA A 165 -26.99 -45.81 51.12
CA ALA A 165 -28.25 -46.11 51.80
C ALA A 165 -27.97 -46.27 53.32
N GLY A 166 -29.05 -46.25 54.11
CA GLY A 166 -29.00 -46.45 55.56
C GLY A 166 -28.93 -47.89 56.03
#